data_AF-A0AA88KL15-F1
#
_entry.id   AF-A0AA88KL15-F1
#
_cell.length_a   1.000
_cell.length_b   1.000
_cell.length_c   1.000
_cell.angle_alpha   90.00
_cell.angle_beta   90.00
_cell.angle_gamma   90.00
#
_symmetry.space_group_name_H-M   'P 1'
#
loop_
_entity.id
_entity.type
_entity.pdbx_description
1 polymer ?
#
loop_
_entity_poly.entity_id
_entity_poly.type
_entity_poly.pdbx_seq_one_letter_code
_entity_poly.pdbx_strand_id
1 'polypeptide(L)'
;MSPFTFLLISILSSCYLYYLIVVRLESFSPRSRIVPYKEEGFCGMDGKYYNTSLTAEEEQAPGALESSFSLNSIMHKGPCGICSNPHDYEIYKSTRLTLTRTATLCAASYLLLGETSSRLCMKHLTNLTDSCVECWISNIQCTTAQCAPICVKYFVQHVLWKNVVSSFYGFQSHENVKKNNLEENSEQQQFGKTVQLNPCYQCDEIQCGPAFKKCSGLNRRNAGFVTDIDRPEEEIWKRNP
;
A
#
# COMPACT_ATOMS: atom_id res chain seq x y z
N MET A 1 21.63 6.84 41.86
CA MET A 1 21.84 7.70 40.67
C MET A 1 21.27 9.07 40.96
N SER A 2 21.95 10.15 40.57
CA SER A 2 21.42 11.50 40.78
C SER A 2 20.39 11.82 39.68
N PRO A 3 19.43 12.71 39.93
CA PRO A 3 18.47 13.17 38.91
C PRO A 3 19.18 13.76 37.68
N PHE A 4 20.38 14.34 37.87
CA PHE A 4 21.22 14.83 36.78
C PHE A 4 21.74 13.70 35.87
N THR A 5 22.08 12.55 36.44
CA THR A 5 22.52 11.37 35.66
C THR A 5 21.40 10.84 34.78
N PHE A 6 20.16 10.79 35.30
CA PHE A 6 18.99 10.33 34.53
C PHE A 6 18.66 11.27 33.37
N LEU A 7 18.66 12.58 33.60
CA LEU A 7 18.40 13.57 32.56
C LEU A 7 19.45 13.48 31.44
N LEU A 8 20.72 13.36 31.81
CA LEU A 8 21.82 13.22 30.84
C LEU A 8 21.68 11.94 30.00
N ILE A 9 21.38 10.80 30.62
CA ILE A 9 21.16 9.53 29.91
C ILE A 9 19.97 9.64 28.96
N SER A 10 18.87 10.26 29.38
CA SER A 10 17.67 10.44 28.55
C SER A 10 17.96 11.32 27.33
N ILE A 11 18.67 12.43 27.50
CA ILE A 11 19.07 13.33 26.41
C ILE A 11 20.02 12.61 25.45
N LEU A 12 21.07 11.96 25.96
CA LEU A 12 22.05 11.25 25.13
C LEU A 12 21.40 10.10 24.36
N SER A 13 20.49 9.34 24.99
CA SER A 13 19.73 8.27 24.32
C SER A 13 18.83 8.83 23.22
N SER A 14 18.16 9.96 23.46
CA SER A 14 17.30 10.61 22.47
C SER A 14 18.11 11.16 21.29
N CYS A 15 19.24 11.80 21.56
CA CYS A 15 20.16 12.29 20.53
C CYS A 15 20.80 11.15 19.73
N TYR A 16 21.19 10.06 20.39
CA TYR A 16 21.73 8.89 19.71
C TYR A 16 20.68 8.19 18.85
N LEU A 17 19.45 8.06 19.34
CA LEU A 17 18.33 7.53 18.57
C LEU A 17 18.02 8.43 17.36
N TYR A 18 18.00 9.75 17.54
CA TYR A 18 17.84 10.69 16.45
C TYR A 18 18.98 10.57 15.43
N TYR A 19 20.23 10.51 15.89
CA TYR A 19 21.40 10.30 15.03
C TYR A 19 21.30 8.99 14.25
N LEU A 20 20.93 7.88 14.89
CA LEU A 20 20.75 6.59 14.21
C LEU A 20 19.63 6.65 13.17
N ILE A 21 18.53 7.34 13.47
CA ILE A 21 17.43 7.55 12.51
C ILE A 21 17.94 8.37 11.33
N VAL A 22 18.54 9.54 11.57
CA VAL A 22 19.00 10.45 10.50
C VAL A 22 20.10 9.82 9.65
N VAL A 23 21.11 9.21 10.27
CA VAL A 23 22.22 8.57 9.54
C VAL A 23 21.77 7.33 8.78
N ARG A 24 20.85 6.52 9.32
CA ARG A 24 20.21 5.48 8.51
C ARG A 24 19.48 6.09 7.32
N LEU A 25 18.65 7.11 7.53
CA LEU A 25 17.88 7.72 6.45
C LEU A 25 18.77 8.30 5.33
N GLU A 26 19.92 8.89 5.67
CA GLU A 26 20.86 9.44 4.69
C GLU A 26 21.67 8.37 3.93
N SER A 27 22.06 7.28 4.60
CA SER A 27 22.78 6.16 3.97
C SER A 27 21.91 5.31 3.04
N PHE A 28 20.59 5.43 3.14
CA PHE A 28 19.60 4.68 2.36
C PHE A 28 19.10 5.41 1.12
N SER A 29 19.82 6.35 0.50
CA SER A 29 19.35 6.98 -0.74
C SER A 29 19.86 6.28 -2.01
N PRO A 30 19.28 5.16 -2.47
CA PRO A 30 19.34 4.88 -3.90
C PRO A 30 18.47 5.95 -4.56
N ARG A 31 19.03 6.62 -5.58
CA ARG A 31 18.23 7.43 -6.50
C ARG A 31 17.04 6.59 -6.93
N SER A 32 15.83 7.10 -6.70
CA SER A 32 14.66 6.58 -7.38
C SER A 32 14.92 6.75 -8.88
N ARG A 33 15.23 5.64 -9.56
CA ARG A 33 15.06 5.63 -11.01
C ARG A 33 13.56 5.65 -11.18
N ILE A 34 13.01 6.78 -11.60
CA ILE A 34 11.65 6.83 -12.14
C ILE A 34 11.67 5.83 -13.30
N VAL A 35 11.11 4.65 -13.06
CA VAL A 35 11.01 3.64 -14.09
C VAL A 35 9.67 3.85 -14.76
N PRO A 36 9.62 4.17 -16.06
CA PRO A 36 8.36 4.28 -16.76
C PRO A 36 7.64 2.92 -16.67
N TYR A 37 6.47 2.93 -16.05
CA TYR A 37 5.55 1.81 -15.99
C TYR A 37 4.33 2.16 -16.82
N LYS A 38 4.08 1.38 -17.87
CA LYS A 38 2.97 1.59 -18.81
C LYS A 38 1.86 0.60 -18.46
N GLU A 39 0.68 1.10 -18.07
CA GLU A 39 -0.49 0.30 -17.69
C GLU A 39 -1.26 -0.21 -18.93
N GLU A 40 -0.55 -0.76 -19.89
CA GLU A 40 -1.11 -1.34 -21.12
C GLU A 40 -1.20 -2.86 -21.03
N GLY A 41 -2.17 -3.41 -21.75
CA GLY A 41 -2.43 -4.84 -21.81
C GLY A 41 -2.97 -5.42 -20.50
N PHE A 42 -2.86 -6.74 -20.38
CA PHE A 42 -3.39 -7.54 -19.28
C PHE A 42 -2.46 -8.69 -18.96
N CYS A 43 -2.46 -9.13 -17.70
CA CYS A 43 -1.82 -10.36 -17.27
C CYS A 43 -2.88 -11.42 -16.99
N GLY A 44 -2.74 -12.60 -17.61
CA GLY A 44 -3.65 -13.74 -17.41
C GLY A 44 -3.32 -14.55 -16.16
N MET A 45 -4.28 -15.38 -15.74
CA MET A 45 -4.11 -16.39 -14.68
C MET A 45 -3.08 -17.46 -15.05
N ASP A 46 -2.75 -17.59 -16.35
CA ASP A 46 -1.67 -18.43 -16.86
C ASP A 46 -0.28 -17.76 -16.82
N GLY A 47 -0.19 -16.54 -16.29
CA GLY A 47 1.05 -15.76 -16.20
C GLY A 47 1.51 -15.15 -17.52
N LYS A 48 0.70 -15.19 -18.59
CA LYS A 48 1.03 -14.59 -19.89
C LYS A 48 0.53 -13.17 -19.99
N TYR A 49 1.27 -12.37 -20.76
CA TYR A 49 0.90 -11.01 -21.12
C TYR A 49 0.05 -10.98 -22.40
N TYR A 50 -0.99 -10.15 -22.38
CA TYR A 50 -1.92 -9.95 -23.49
C TYR A 50 -1.94 -8.46 -23.85
N ASN A 51 -1.59 -8.14 -25.10
CA ASN A 51 -1.54 -6.74 -25.58
C ASN A 51 -2.91 -6.19 -26.02
N THR A 52 -3.92 -7.05 -26.10
CA THR A 52 -5.22 -6.69 -26.67
C THR A 52 -5.96 -5.74 -25.74
N SER A 53 -6.44 -4.63 -26.29
CA SER A 53 -7.55 -3.90 -25.66
C SER A 53 -8.73 -4.87 -25.69
N LEU A 54 -9.30 -5.22 -24.54
CA LEU A 54 -10.57 -5.94 -24.51
C LEU A 54 -11.67 -4.98 -25.00
N THR A 55 -11.68 -4.68 -26.29
CA THR A 55 -12.83 -4.08 -26.94
C THR A 55 -13.84 -5.19 -27.10
N ALA A 56 -14.99 -5.03 -26.47
CA ALA A 56 -16.16 -5.89 -26.59
C ALA A 56 -16.79 -5.83 -28.01
N GLU A 57 -15.99 -5.69 -29.07
CA GLU A 57 -16.43 -5.42 -30.44
C GLU A 57 -15.68 -6.29 -31.48
N GLU A 58 -15.35 -7.53 -31.16
CA GLU A 58 -14.99 -8.54 -32.18
C GLU A 58 -15.93 -9.75 -32.14
N GLU A 59 -17.23 -9.49 -31.99
CA GLU A 59 -18.28 -10.47 -32.23
C GLU A 59 -18.87 -10.28 -33.66
N GLN A 60 -18.02 -10.27 -34.70
CA GLN A 60 -18.45 -10.45 -36.10
C GLN A 60 -17.28 -10.51 -37.11
N ALA A 61 -16.47 -11.56 -37.03
CA ALA A 61 -15.64 -11.97 -38.16
C ALA A 61 -15.67 -13.51 -38.29
N PRO A 62 -16.35 -14.09 -39.29
CA PRO A 62 -16.35 -15.52 -39.49
C PRO A 62 -15.03 -15.93 -40.15
N GLY A 63 -14.08 -16.44 -39.36
CA GLY A 63 -12.86 -17.05 -39.91
C GLY A 63 -11.55 -16.84 -39.14
N ALA A 64 -11.55 -16.15 -38.00
CA ALA A 64 -10.37 -16.08 -37.13
C ALA A 64 -10.43 -17.19 -36.07
N LEU A 65 -9.37 -18.00 -36.06
CA LEU A 65 -9.10 -19.09 -35.13
C LEU A 65 -9.44 -18.71 -33.67
N GLU A 66 -10.26 -19.55 -33.05
CA GLU A 66 -10.65 -19.50 -31.64
C GLU A 66 -9.44 -19.27 -30.71
N SER A 67 -9.32 -18.05 -30.20
CA SER A 67 -8.81 -17.87 -28.84
C SER A 67 -9.92 -17.16 -28.08
N SER A 68 -10.88 -17.95 -27.60
CA SER A 68 -11.88 -17.52 -26.64
C SER A 68 -11.19 -17.17 -25.32
N PHE A 69 -10.51 -16.01 -25.32
CA PHE A 69 -9.89 -15.44 -24.15
C PHE A 69 -10.99 -14.93 -23.22
N SER A 70 -11.45 -15.82 -22.35
CA SER A 70 -12.48 -15.48 -21.36
C SER A 70 -11.94 -14.41 -20.40
N LEU A 71 -12.73 -13.37 -20.14
CA LEU A 71 -12.47 -12.37 -19.10
C LEU A 71 -12.18 -13.00 -17.72
N ASN A 72 -12.71 -14.21 -17.46
CA ASN A 72 -12.44 -14.98 -16.25
C ASN A 72 -10.99 -15.46 -16.13
N SER A 73 -10.25 -15.48 -17.24
CA SER A 73 -8.84 -15.86 -17.29
C SER A 73 -7.90 -14.67 -17.05
N ILE A 74 -8.42 -13.45 -16.85
CA ILE A 74 -7.59 -12.27 -16.60
C ILE A 74 -7.37 -12.08 -15.11
N MET A 75 -6.09 -11.97 -14.73
CA MET A 75 -5.67 -11.71 -13.36
C MET A 75 -5.73 -10.22 -13.04
N HIS A 76 -5.08 -9.38 -13.84
CA HIS A 76 -5.05 -7.94 -13.64
C HIS A 76 -4.72 -7.17 -14.92
N LYS A 77 -5.03 -5.88 -14.95
CA LYS A 77 -4.61 -4.94 -16.00
C LYS A 77 -3.11 -4.61 -15.88
N GLY A 78 -2.44 -4.40 -17.01
CA GLY A 78 -1.02 -4.09 -17.08
C GLY A 78 -0.13 -5.33 -17.30
N PRO A 79 1.19 -5.12 -17.46
CA PRO A 79 2.14 -6.19 -17.69
C PRO A 79 2.27 -7.11 -16.47
N CYS A 80 2.49 -8.40 -16.72
CA CYS A 80 2.85 -9.35 -15.67
C CYS A 80 4.17 -8.94 -14.99
N GLY A 81 4.26 -9.21 -13.70
CA GLY A 81 5.46 -9.04 -12.89
C GLY A 81 5.63 -10.20 -11.93
N ILE A 82 6.51 -10.05 -10.94
CA ILE A 82 6.90 -11.13 -10.03
C ILE A 82 5.71 -11.64 -9.20
N CYS A 83 4.81 -10.74 -8.80
CA CYS A 83 3.63 -11.09 -8.01
C CYS A 83 2.45 -11.57 -8.90
N SER A 84 2.59 -11.62 -10.22
CA SER A 84 1.53 -12.00 -11.15
C SER A 84 1.40 -13.52 -11.31
N ASN A 85 1.14 -14.22 -10.21
CA ASN A 85 0.89 -15.65 -10.18
C ASN A 85 -0.40 -15.97 -9.39
N PRO A 86 -1.04 -17.13 -9.63
CA PRO A 86 -2.32 -17.45 -8.99
C PRO A 86 -2.29 -17.43 -7.46
N HIS A 87 -1.18 -17.84 -6.84
CA HIS A 87 -1.03 -17.86 -5.38
C HIS A 87 -1.06 -16.45 -4.81
N ASP A 88 -0.17 -15.57 -5.27
CA ASP A 88 -0.11 -14.19 -4.79
C ASP A 88 -1.38 -13.40 -5.13
N TYR A 89 -2.02 -13.67 -6.27
CA TYR A 89 -3.31 -13.08 -6.63
C TYR A 89 -4.40 -13.39 -5.59
N GLU A 90 -4.54 -14.65 -5.18
CA GLU A 90 -5.52 -15.02 -4.15
C GLU A 90 -5.17 -14.46 -2.77
N ILE A 91 -3.87 -14.29 -2.44
CA ILE A 91 -3.46 -13.56 -1.24
C ILE A 91 -3.90 -12.09 -1.31
N TYR A 92 -3.64 -11.38 -2.42
CA TYR A 92 -4.07 -9.99 -2.61
C TYR A 92 -5.59 -9.84 -2.51
N LYS A 93 -6.35 -10.81 -3.03
CA LYS A 93 -7.81 -10.85 -2.99
C LYS A 93 -8.35 -11.09 -1.59
N SER A 94 -7.84 -12.12 -0.90
CA SER A 94 -8.30 -12.49 0.45
C SER A 94 -7.89 -11.47 1.51
N THR A 95 -6.73 -10.81 1.34
CA THR A 95 -6.21 -9.78 2.26
C THR A 95 -6.53 -8.36 1.81
N ARG A 96 -7.43 -8.15 0.84
CA ARG A 96 -7.68 -6.83 0.22
C ARG A 96 -8.01 -5.72 1.22
N LEU A 97 -8.60 -6.06 2.38
CA LEU A 97 -8.99 -5.13 3.45
C LEU A 97 -7.99 -5.05 4.63
N THR A 98 -6.88 -5.78 4.58
CA THR A 98 -5.92 -5.85 5.71
C THR A 98 -4.46 -5.73 5.28
N LEU A 99 -4.13 -5.97 4.00
CA LEU A 99 -2.76 -5.97 3.51
C LEU A 99 -2.05 -4.63 3.73
N THR A 100 -2.74 -3.50 3.64
CA THR A 100 -2.13 -2.17 3.92
C THR A 100 -1.65 -2.10 5.36
N ARG A 101 -2.51 -2.49 6.31
CA ARG A 101 -2.17 -2.47 7.74
C ARG A 101 -1.01 -3.41 8.05
N THR A 102 -1.02 -4.61 7.49
CA THR A 102 0.07 -5.58 7.65
C THR A 102 1.39 -5.06 7.06
N ALA A 103 1.36 -4.55 5.83
CA ALA A 103 2.55 -3.99 5.18
C ALA A 103 3.07 -2.75 5.93
N THR A 104 2.18 -1.89 6.44
CA THR A 104 2.55 -0.73 7.28
C THR A 104 3.25 -1.17 8.56
N LEU A 105 2.75 -2.22 9.22
CA LEU A 105 3.40 -2.79 10.40
C LEU A 105 4.81 -3.31 10.08
N CYS A 106 4.96 -4.04 8.97
CA CYS A 106 6.26 -4.53 8.54
C CYS A 106 7.20 -3.39 8.13
N ALA A 107 6.71 -2.34 7.47
CA ALA A 107 7.49 -1.14 7.18
C ALA A 107 7.96 -0.42 8.44
N ALA A 108 7.15 -0.37 9.50
CA ALA A 108 7.58 0.15 10.80
C ALA A 108 8.70 -0.71 11.41
N SER A 109 8.64 -2.04 11.25
CA SER A 109 9.73 -2.93 11.69
C SER A 109 11.02 -2.70 10.90
N TYR A 110 10.95 -2.30 9.62
CA TYR A 110 12.12 -1.90 8.85
C TYR A 110 12.85 -0.71 9.48
N LEU A 111 12.09 0.34 9.86
CA LEU A 111 12.64 1.52 10.52
C LEU A 111 13.34 1.18 11.84
N LEU A 112 12.74 0.31 12.66
CA LEU A 112 13.21 0.01 14.01
C LEU A 112 14.29 -1.09 14.05
N LEU A 113 14.12 -2.14 13.27
CA LEU A 113 14.87 -3.40 13.36
C LEU A 113 15.62 -3.74 12.06
N GLY A 114 15.37 -3.01 10.97
CA GLY A 114 16.04 -3.18 9.69
C GLY A 114 15.38 -4.22 8.77
N GLU A 115 16.04 -4.45 7.64
CA GLU A 115 15.51 -5.21 6.51
C GLU A 115 15.11 -6.64 6.87
N THR A 116 15.98 -7.40 7.53
CA THR A 116 15.73 -8.81 7.85
C THR A 116 14.44 -8.99 8.65
N SER A 117 14.17 -8.10 9.62
CA SER A 117 12.95 -8.14 10.41
C SER A 117 11.71 -7.83 9.55
N SER A 118 11.79 -6.81 8.70
CA SER A 118 10.69 -6.45 7.79
C SER A 118 10.40 -7.55 6.77
N ARG A 119 11.43 -8.20 6.25
CA ARG A 119 11.32 -9.31 5.29
C ARG A 119 10.62 -10.51 5.92
N LEU A 120 11.06 -10.92 7.12
CA LEU A 120 10.41 -11.98 7.87
C LEU A 120 8.95 -11.62 8.23
N CYS A 121 8.71 -10.38 8.63
CA CYS A 121 7.36 -9.87 8.90
C CYS A 121 6.46 -10.01 7.65
N MET A 122 6.90 -9.51 6.49
CA MET A 122 6.13 -9.60 5.25
C MET A 122 5.87 -11.06 4.87
N LYS A 123 6.93 -11.89 4.85
CA LYS A 123 6.82 -13.31 4.51
C LYS A 123 5.81 -14.05 5.39
N HIS A 124 5.94 -13.94 6.71
CA HIS A 124 5.13 -14.72 7.63
C HIS A 124 3.72 -14.19 7.85
N LEU A 125 3.50 -12.87 7.77
CA LEU A 125 2.18 -12.28 8.01
C LEU A 125 1.30 -12.19 6.75
N THR A 126 1.90 -12.19 5.55
CA THR A 126 1.13 -12.09 4.29
C THR A 126 0.99 -13.42 3.56
N ASN A 127 1.90 -14.36 3.77
CA ASN A 127 1.98 -15.62 3.02
C ASN A 127 2.17 -15.42 1.49
N LEU A 128 2.70 -14.26 1.09
CA LEU A 128 3.16 -14.01 -0.29
C LEU A 128 4.40 -14.86 -0.60
N THR A 129 4.61 -15.14 -1.88
CA THR A 129 5.85 -15.79 -2.35
C THR A 129 7.08 -14.95 -1.99
N ASP A 130 8.21 -15.63 -1.76
CA ASP A 130 9.47 -14.95 -1.43
C ASP A 130 9.86 -13.91 -2.48
N SER A 131 9.69 -14.24 -3.76
CA SER A 131 9.94 -13.32 -4.87
C SER A 131 9.02 -12.09 -4.83
N CYS A 132 7.73 -12.25 -4.52
CA CYS A 132 6.83 -11.11 -4.39
C CYS A 132 7.17 -10.24 -3.16
N VAL A 133 7.62 -10.87 -2.06
CA VAL A 133 8.11 -10.15 -0.87
C VAL A 133 9.30 -9.26 -1.21
N GLU A 134 10.20 -9.65 -2.13
CA GLU A 134 11.30 -8.77 -2.59
C GLU A 134 10.81 -7.44 -3.17
N CYS A 135 9.71 -7.45 -3.94
CA CYS A 135 9.12 -6.22 -4.47
C CYS A 135 8.60 -5.33 -3.33
N TRP A 136 7.96 -5.91 -2.32
CA TRP A 136 7.49 -5.18 -1.14
C TRP A 136 8.64 -4.60 -0.32
N ILE A 137 9.71 -5.36 -0.09
CA ILE A 137 10.87 -4.88 0.67
C ILE A 137 11.57 -3.75 -0.09
N SER A 138 11.70 -3.86 -1.41
CA SER A 138 12.21 -2.79 -2.26
C SER A 138 11.35 -1.53 -2.16
N ASN A 139 10.01 -1.66 -2.13
CA ASN A 139 9.11 -0.53 -1.90
C ASN A 139 9.36 0.09 -0.52
N ILE A 140 9.36 -0.71 0.54
CA ILE A 140 9.58 -0.25 1.93
C ILE A 140 10.92 0.48 2.09
N GLN A 141 11.99 -0.04 1.48
CA GLN A 141 13.30 0.62 1.44
C GLN A 141 13.21 2.00 0.77
N CYS A 142 12.56 2.08 -0.40
CA CYS A 142 12.34 3.34 -1.09
C CYS A 142 11.47 4.31 -0.26
N THR A 143 10.35 3.85 0.31
CA THR A 143 9.47 4.69 1.15
C THR A 143 10.21 5.21 2.36
N THR A 144 11.06 4.37 2.98
CA THR A 144 11.91 4.77 4.10
C THR A 144 12.91 5.85 3.66
N ALA A 145 13.54 5.68 2.51
CA ALA A 145 14.50 6.65 1.99
C ALA A 145 13.88 8.00 1.60
N GLN A 146 12.75 7.97 0.91
CA GLN A 146 12.16 9.14 0.24
C GLN A 146 11.02 9.79 1.04
N CYS A 147 10.29 9.00 1.83
CA CYS A 147 9.03 9.42 2.43
C CYS A 147 9.02 9.35 3.97
N ALA A 148 10.08 8.85 4.63
CA ALA A 148 10.11 8.70 6.08
C ALA A 148 9.76 9.98 6.87
N PRO A 149 10.25 11.19 6.53
CA PRO A 149 9.89 12.39 7.29
C PRO A 149 8.38 12.67 7.31
N ILE A 150 7.71 12.48 6.16
CA ILE A 150 6.28 12.70 6.01
C ILE A 150 5.49 11.56 6.67
N CYS A 151 5.92 10.32 6.45
CA CYS A 151 5.27 9.14 7.00
C CYS A 151 5.37 9.07 8.53
N VAL A 152 6.57 9.26 9.11
CA VAL A 152 6.76 9.27 10.56
C VAL A 152 5.96 10.39 11.20
N LYS A 153 5.97 11.61 10.62
CA LYS A 153 5.15 12.72 11.11
C LYS A 153 3.67 12.35 11.15
N TYR A 154 3.13 11.80 10.06
CA TYR A 154 1.75 11.36 10.00
C TYR A 154 1.42 10.28 11.05
N PHE A 155 2.25 9.25 11.18
CA PHE A 155 2.05 8.18 12.16
C PHE A 155 2.15 8.67 13.61
N VAL A 156 3.13 9.51 13.94
CA VAL A 156 3.26 10.10 15.29
C VAL A 156 2.02 10.94 15.63
N GLN A 157 1.58 11.79 14.70
CA GLN A 157 0.43 12.67 14.91
C GLN A 157 -0.90 11.89 15.04
N HIS A 158 -1.08 10.81 14.29
CA HIS A 158 -2.36 10.10 14.26
C HIS A 158 -2.43 8.85 15.13
N VAL A 159 -1.30 8.19 15.41
CA VAL A 159 -1.26 6.93 16.19
C VAL A 159 -0.76 7.17 17.60
N LEU A 160 0.33 7.90 17.81
CA LEU A 160 0.86 8.15 19.15
C LEU A 160 0.03 9.21 19.89
N TRP A 161 -0.42 10.27 19.23
CA TRP A 161 -1.25 11.29 19.88
C TRP A 161 -2.59 10.73 20.37
N LYS A 162 -3.25 9.86 19.58
CA LYS A 162 -4.52 9.24 19.99
C LYS A 162 -4.37 8.32 21.21
N ASN A 163 -3.26 7.60 21.34
CA ASN A 163 -3.05 6.64 22.44
C ASN A 163 -2.41 7.28 23.69
N VAL A 164 -1.57 8.30 23.54
CA VAL A 164 -0.90 8.98 24.67
C VAL A 164 -1.83 10.03 25.29
N VAL A 165 -2.53 10.84 24.48
CA VAL A 165 -3.41 11.91 25.01
C VAL A 165 -4.67 11.33 25.63
N SER A 166 -5.25 10.26 25.07
CA SER A 166 -6.41 9.58 25.69
C SER A 166 -6.06 8.94 27.03
N SER A 167 -4.84 8.40 27.16
CA SER A 167 -4.34 7.80 28.41
C SER A 167 -3.98 8.84 29.47
N PHE A 168 -3.44 10.00 29.08
CA PHE A 168 -3.05 11.06 30.04
C PHE A 168 -4.18 12.00 30.46
N TYR A 169 -5.17 12.27 29.60
CA TYR A 169 -6.23 13.23 29.89
C TYR A 169 -7.55 12.61 30.35
N GLY A 170 -7.70 11.28 30.38
CA GLY A 170 -8.94 10.64 30.84
C GLY A 170 -10.20 11.23 30.19
N PHE A 171 -10.09 11.75 28.98
CA PHE A 171 -11.20 12.41 28.31
C PHE A 171 -12.07 11.32 27.73
N GLN A 172 -12.99 10.82 28.55
CA GLN A 172 -14.15 10.09 28.09
C GLN A 172 -14.94 11.05 27.21
N SER A 173 -14.74 10.97 25.88
CA SER A 173 -15.63 11.65 24.96
C SER A 173 -17.01 11.04 25.20
N HIS A 174 -17.86 11.78 25.91
CA HIS A 174 -19.30 11.66 25.80
C HIS A 174 -19.65 12.00 24.35
N GLU A 175 -19.48 11.05 23.44
CA GLU A 175 -20.21 10.98 22.18
C GLU A 175 -21.65 10.57 22.53
N ASN A 176 -22.36 11.47 23.20
CA ASN A 176 -23.78 11.38 23.50
C ASN A 176 -24.41 12.77 23.46
N VAL A 177 -24.06 13.60 22.47
CA VAL A 177 -24.88 14.74 22.03
C VAL A 177 -24.69 14.94 20.51
N LYS A 178 -25.19 13.95 19.75
CA LYS A 178 -25.83 14.10 18.42
C LYS A 178 -26.22 12.72 17.85
N LYS A 179 -26.78 11.85 18.70
CA LYS A 179 -27.81 10.92 18.25
C LYS A 179 -29.13 11.66 18.41
N ASN A 180 -29.54 12.33 17.34
CA ASN A 180 -30.92 12.62 16.97
C ASN A 180 -30.86 13.45 15.70
N ASN A 181 -31.52 12.93 14.66
CA ASN A 181 -31.66 13.44 13.31
C ASN A 181 -30.57 12.98 12.33
N LEU A 182 -30.65 11.72 11.90
CA LEU A 182 -30.65 11.30 10.49
C LEU A 182 -30.60 9.76 10.40
N GLU A 183 -31.66 9.11 10.90
CA GLU A 183 -32.15 7.87 10.30
C GLU A 183 -33.41 8.26 9.53
N GLU A 184 -33.23 8.63 8.26
CA GLU A 184 -34.15 8.50 7.12
C GLU A 184 -33.56 9.33 5.97
N ASN A 185 -33.69 8.82 4.74
CA ASN A 185 -32.97 9.17 3.50
C ASN A 185 -31.71 8.31 3.31
N SER A 186 -31.81 7.02 3.01
CA SER A 186 -32.07 6.50 1.64
C SER A 186 -31.46 7.39 0.56
N GLU A 187 -30.44 6.86 -0.12
CA GLU A 187 -30.00 7.22 -1.48
C GLU A 187 -29.96 8.72 -1.80
N GLN A 188 -28.74 9.30 -1.77
CA GLN A 188 -28.28 10.52 -2.46
C GLN A 188 -27.51 11.45 -1.51
N GLN A 189 -26.19 11.26 -1.40
CA GLN A 189 -25.18 12.33 -1.46
C GLN A 189 -23.79 11.80 -1.08
N GLN A 190 -23.09 11.23 -2.06
CA GLN A 190 -21.63 11.28 -2.07
C GLN A 190 -21.12 11.65 -3.46
N PHE A 191 -21.76 12.63 -4.09
CA PHE A 191 -21.23 13.26 -5.28
C PHE A 191 -20.36 14.44 -4.84
N GLY A 192 -19.03 14.26 -4.88
CA GLY A 192 -18.08 15.38 -4.76
C GLY A 192 -17.07 15.35 -3.61
N LYS A 193 -16.97 14.29 -2.81
CA LYS A 193 -15.82 14.17 -1.89
C LYS A 193 -14.65 13.57 -2.67
N THR A 194 -13.71 14.41 -3.09
CA THR A 194 -12.45 13.96 -3.68
C THR A 194 -11.75 13.02 -2.69
N VAL A 195 -11.65 11.75 -3.04
CA VAL A 195 -10.99 10.75 -2.19
C VAL A 195 -9.49 11.04 -2.23
N GLN A 196 -8.98 11.70 -1.20
CA GLN A 196 -7.58 12.10 -1.11
C GLN A 196 -6.82 11.13 -0.21
N LEU A 197 -5.73 10.57 -0.74
CA LEU A 197 -4.79 9.76 0.05
C LEU A 197 -4.19 10.60 1.17
N ASN A 198 -3.84 9.94 2.29
CA ASN A 198 -3.04 10.61 3.31
C ASN A 198 -1.63 10.95 2.76
N PRO A 199 -0.93 11.93 3.35
CA PRO A 199 0.35 12.42 2.84
C PRO A 199 1.44 11.34 2.71
N CYS A 200 1.42 10.32 3.57
CA CYS A 200 2.39 9.21 3.50
C CYS A 200 2.15 8.33 2.27
N TYR A 201 0.91 7.86 2.09
CA TYR A 201 0.53 7.05 0.92
C TYR A 201 0.68 7.83 -0.39
N GLN A 202 0.42 9.14 -0.37
CA GLN A 202 0.65 9.99 -1.54
C GLN A 202 2.14 10.06 -1.92
N CYS A 203 3.04 10.21 -0.93
CA CYS A 203 4.48 10.21 -1.20
C CYS A 203 4.94 8.85 -1.75
N ASP A 204 4.49 7.75 -1.14
CA ASP A 204 4.82 6.39 -1.58
C ASP A 204 4.40 6.15 -3.03
N GLU A 205 3.15 6.49 -3.38
CA GLU A 205 2.61 6.35 -4.74
C GLU A 205 3.40 7.11 -5.79
N ILE A 206 3.91 8.31 -5.46
CA ILE A 206 4.65 9.16 -6.40
C ILE A 206 6.11 8.70 -6.51
N GLN A 207 6.77 8.43 -5.39
CA GLN A 207 8.23 8.21 -5.36
C GLN A 207 8.60 6.75 -5.60
N CYS A 208 7.81 5.81 -5.06
CA CYS A 208 8.17 4.39 -4.96
C CYS A 208 7.20 3.47 -5.72
N GLY A 209 5.94 3.91 -5.87
CA GLY A 209 4.88 3.24 -6.60
C GLY A 209 5.24 2.77 -8.01
N PRO A 210 5.88 3.58 -8.88
CA PRO A 210 6.21 3.15 -10.24
C PRO A 210 7.17 1.95 -10.29
N ALA A 211 8.20 1.95 -9.44
CA ALA A 211 9.15 0.84 -9.34
C ALA A 211 8.48 -0.42 -8.76
N PHE A 212 7.64 -0.24 -7.72
CA PHE A 212 6.87 -1.33 -7.14
C PHE A 212 5.92 -1.96 -8.15
N LYS A 213 5.13 -1.16 -8.88
CA LYS A 213 4.21 -1.63 -9.94
C LYS A 213 4.96 -2.40 -11.03
N LYS A 214 6.14 -1.91 -11.44
CA LYS A 214 6.97 -2.61 -12.41
C LYS A 214 7.50 -3.95 -11.90
N CYS A 215 7.92 -4.01 -10.64
CA CYS A 215 8.43 -5.24 -10.02
C CYS A 215 7.31 -6.26 -9.83
N SER A 216 6.23 -5.84 -9.17
CA SER A 216 5.12 -6.70 -8.77
C SER A 216 4.27 -7.13 -9.96
N GLY A 217 4.01 -6.22 -10.90
CA GLY A 217 2.99 -6.39 -11.95
C GLY A 217 1.58 -6.34 -11.39
N LEU A 218 1.29 -7.17 -10.38
CA LEU A 218 0.04 -7.23 -9.65
C LEU A 218 -0.01 -6.20 -8.51
N ASN A 219 -1.10 -5.44 -8.44
CA ASN A 219 -1.51 -4.71 -7.25
C ASN A 219 -3.03 -4.73 -7.09
N ARG A 220 -3.56 -4.32 -5.93
CA ARG A 220 -5.01 -4.41 -5.67
C ARG A 220 -5.84 -3.56 -6.63
N ARG A 221 -5.35 -2.40 -7.09
CA ARG A 221 -6.07 -1.52 -8.03
C ARG A 221 -6.18 -2.14 -9.41
N ASN A 222 -5.07 -2.63 -9.96
CA ASN A 222 -5.08 -3.19 -11.30
C ASN A 222 -5.72 -4.59 -11.37
N ALA A 223 -5.92 -5.26 -10.23
CA ALA A 223 -6.74 -6.46 -10.09
C ALA A 223 -8.25 -6.17 -9.89
N GLY A 224 -8.61 -4.89 -9.72
CA GLY A 224 -9.99 -4.45 -9.53
C GLY A 224 -10.54 -4.67 -8.11
N PHE A 225 -9.67 -4.76 -7.10
CA PHE A 225 -10.09 -4.95 -5.72
C PHE A 225 -10.34 -3.62 -5.02
N VAL A 226 -11.52 -3.49 -4.41
CA VAL A 226 -11.80 -2.45 -3.41
C VAL A 226 -11.10 -2.81 -2.10
N THR A 227 -10.36 -1.85 -1.52
CA THR A 227 -9.41 -2.08 -0.42
C THR A 227 -9.71 -1.24 0.81
N ASP A 228 -8.90 -1.40 1.86
CA ASP A 228 -8.86 -0.56 3.06
C ASP A 228 -8.24 0.84 2.84
N ILE A 229 -7.76 1.13 1.63
CA ILE A 229 -7.40 2.48 1.19
C ILE A 229 -8.49 2.96 0.24
N ASP A 230 -9.22 4.00 0.66
CA ASP A 230 -10.19 4.67 -0.20
C ASP A 230 -9.46 5.31 -1.38
N ARG A 231 -9.99 5.06 -2.59
CA ARG A 231 -9.49 5.65 -3.84
C ARG A 231 -10.66 6.02 -4.75
N PRO A 232 -10.48 6.97 -5.68
CA PRO A 232 -11.46 7.23 -6.72
C PRO A 232 -11.73 5.97 -7.56
N GLU A 233 -12.98 5.76 -7.97
CA GLU A 233 -13.37 4.55 -8.71
C GLU A 233 -12.66 4.41 -10.05
N GLU A 234 -12.30 5.54 -10.67
CA GLU A 234 -11.57 5.61 -11.92
C GLU A 234 -10.12 5.09 -11.82
N GLU A 235 -9.54 5.03 -10.62
CA GLU A 235 -8.22 4.42 -10.39
C GLU A 235 -8.27 2.90 -10.23
N ILE A 236 -9.47 2.31 -10.03
CA ILE A 236 -9.65 0.88 -9.82
C ILE A 236 -10.06 0.25 -11.15
N TRP A 237 -9.34 -0.79 -11.56
CA TRP A 237 -9.68 -1.49 -12.80
C TRP A 237 -11.07 -2.13 -12.68
N LYS A 238 -12.00 -1.70 -13.52
CA LYS A 238 -13.31 -2.32 -13.68
C LYS A 238 -13.17 -3.47 -14.68
N ARG A 239 -13.30 -4.72 -14.22
CA ARG A 239 -13.58 -5.83 -15.14
C ARG A 239 -14.95 -5.54 -15.75
N ASN A 240 -14.98 -5.14 -17.02
CA ASN A 240 -16.26 -5.13 -17.73
C ASN A 240 -16.78 -6.57 -17.74
N PRO A 241 -18.01 -6.83 -17.27
CA PRO A 241 -18.61 -8.16 -17.30
C PRO A 241 -18.81 -8.65 -18.74
#